data_AF-A0A818W1H2-F1
#
_entry.id   AF-A0A818W1H2-F1
#
_cell.length_a   1.000
_cell.length_b   1.000
_cell.length_c   1.000
_cell.angle_alpha   90.00
_cell.angle_beta   90.00
_cell.angle_gamma   90.00
#
_symmetry.space_group_name_H-M   'P 1'
#
loop_
_entity.id
_entity.type
_entity.pdbx_description
1 polymer ?
#
loop_
_entity_poly.entity_id
_entity_poly.type
_entity_poly.pdbx_seq_one_letter_code
_entity_poly.pdbx_strand_id
1 'polypeptide(L)'
;MISFTLLKKNLRNIQDDTDFKCRFDGTSKTSDCPIIPISYILDRLNTNKTALLLESGLIEIRQDWICNFDVNPKKCTPTYDFSL
;
A
#
# COMPACT_ATOMS: atom_id res chain seq x y z
N MET A 1 25.62 0.26 -15.80
CA MET A 1 24.65 0.28 -14.68
C MET A 1 23.75 1.50 -14.88
N ILE A 2 22.52 1.29 -15.35
CA ILE A 2 21.58 2.40 -15.61
C ILE A 2 20.91 2.74 -14.28
N SER A 3 21.26 3.91 -13.73
CA SER A 3 20.68 4.43 -12.49
C SER A 3 19.54 5.37 -12.83
N PHE A 4 18.30 4.98 -12.56
CA PHE A 4 17.16 5.90 -12.66
C PHE A 4 17.23 6.91 -11.52
N THR A 5 17.51 8.18 -11.85
CA THR A 5 17.65 9.29 -10.90
C THR A 5 16.40 9.52 -10.03
N LEU A 6 15.23 9.01 -10.44
CA LEU A 6 13.97 9.02 -9.70
C LEU A 6 14.07 8.40 -8.30
N LEU A 7 14.93 7.39 -8.11
CA LEU A 7 15.11 6.70 -6.83
C LEU A 7 16.03 7.44 -5.85
N LYS A 8 16.64 8.59 -6.23
CA LYS A 8 17.50 9.38 -5.33
C LYS A 8 16.72 10.22 -4.32
N LYS A 9 15.40 10.36 -4.49
CA LYS A 9 14.55 10.96 -3.47
C LYS A 9 14.23 9.87 -2.45
N ASN A 10 14.61 10.09 -1.19
CA ASN A 10 13.90 9.49 -0.07
C ASN A 10 12.45 9.99 -0.17
N LEU A 11 11.63 9.32 -0.98
CA LEU A 11 10.19 9.52 -0.95
C LEU A 11 9.79 9.05 0.44
N ARG A 12 9.56 9.99 1.34
CA ARG A 12 8.67 9.69 2.46
C ARG A 12 7.42 9.10 1.81
N ASN A 13 7.01 7.90 2.23
CA ASN A 13 5.74 7.31 1.79
C ASN A 13 4.56 8.28 2.08
N ILE A 14 4.78 9.22 3.00
CA ILE A 14 3.89 10.31 3.36
C ILE A 14 4.61 11.62 3.05
N GLN A 15 4.22 12.27 1.95
CA GLN A 15 4.65 13.64 1.64
C GLN A 15 3.97 14.64 2.59
N ASP A 16 4.53 15.84 2.76
CA ASP A 16 3.96 16.84 3.68
C ASP A 16 2.55 17.31 3.25
N ASP A 17 2.20 17.12 1.98
CA ASP A 17 0.88 17.38 1.39
C ASP A 17 -0.04 16.15 1.34
N THR A 18 0.34 15.05 2.02
CA THR A 18 -0.49 13.84 2.06
C THR A 18 -1.85 14.16 2.66
N ASP A 19 -2.91 13.90 1.91
CA ASP A 19 -4.27 14.04 2.42
C ASP A 19 -4.60 12.90 3.38
N PHE A 20 -4.51 13.19 4.68
CA PHE A 20 -4.88 12.22 5.71
C PHE A 20 -6.39 11.93 5.80
N LYS A 21 -7.22 12.55 4.96
CA LYS A 21 -8.64 12.23 4.82
C LYS A 21 -8.89 11.08 3.84
N CYS A 22 -7.92 10.73 2.99
CA CYS A 22 -8.07 9.62 2.06
C CYS A 22 -8.16 8.28 2.81
N ARG A 23 -8.85 7.29 2.23
CA ARG A 23 -8.87 5.91 2.73
C ARG A 23 -8.69 4.96 1.55
N PHE A 24 -7.72 4.08 1.63
CA PHE A 24 -7.48 3.06 0.61
C PHE A 24 -8.64 2.07 0.57
N ASP A 25 -9.13 1.80 -0.64
CA ASP A 25 -10.23 0.87 -0.91
C ASP A 25 -9.90 -0.20 -1.96
N GLY A 26 -8.65 -0.23 -2.44
CA GLY A 26 -8.21 -1.15 -3.49
C GLY A 26 -8.59 -0.75 -4.91
N THR A 27 -9.19 0.42 -5.11
CA THR A 27 -9.50 0.95 -6.45
C THR A 27 -8.38 1.82 -6.98
N SER A 28 -8.37 2.04 -8.30
CA SER A 28 -7.39 2.94 -8.93
C SER A 28 -7.44 4.39 -8.41
N LYS A 29 -8.61 4.82 -7.89
CA LYS A 29 -8.80 6.17 -7.35
C LYS A 29 -8.09 6.39 -6.02
N THR A 30 -7.83 5.33 -5.26
CA THR A 30 -7.18 5.42 -3.95
C THR A 30 -5.80 4.79 -3.96
N SER A 31 -5.27 4.44 -5.14
CA SER A 31 -4.00 3.73 -5.30
C SER A 31 -2.77 4.49 -4.77
N ASP A 32 -2.87 5.80 -4.62
CA ASP A 32 -1.87 6.70 -4.04
C ASP A 32 -2.12 7.02 -2.55
N CYS A 33 -3.23 6.55 -1.97
CA CYS A 33 -3.58 6.78 -0.58
C CYS A 33 -2.82 5.83 0.35
N PRO A 34 -1.93 6.33 1.24
CA PRO A 34 -1.14 5.48 2.13
C PRO A 34 -1.90 5.04 3.39
N ILE A 35 -3.20 5.35 3.50
CA ILE A 35 -4.01 5.07 4.69
C ILE A 35 -4.90 3.86 4.44
N ILE A 36 -4.42 2.69 4.88
CA ILE A 36 -5.12 1.41 4.73
C ILE A 36 -5.94 1.12 6.00
N PRO A 37 -7.28 1.03 5.91
CA PRO A 37 -8.10 0.67 7.06
C PRO A 37 -7.82 -0.76 7.53
N ILE A 38 -7.70 -0.97 8.85
CA ILE A 38 -7.54 -2.33 9.42
C ILE A 38 -8.70 -3.24 9.00
N SER A 39 -9.92 -2.70 8.92
CA SER A 39 -11.08 -3.45 8.44
C SER A 39 -10.88 -4.00 7.02
N TYR A 40 -10.27 -3.22 6.13
CA TYR A 40 -9.97 -3.64 4.76
C TYR A 40 -8.95 -4.78 4.74
N ILE A 41 -7.91 -4.70 5.57
CA ILE A 41 -6.92 -5.78 5.71
C ILE A 41 -7.59 -7.07 6.18
N LEU A 42 -8.40 -6.99 7.24
CA LEU A 42 -9.12 -8.14 7.80
C LEU A 42 -10.14 -8.73 6.81
N ASP A 43 -10.80 -7.90 6.00
CA ASP A 43 -11.72 -8.35 4.94
C ASP A 43 -10.96 -9.16 3.86
N ARG A 44 -9.72 -8.77 3.54
CA ARG A 44 -8.90 -9.43 2.50
C ARG A 44 -8.25 -10.72 2.97
N LEU A 45 -7.99 -10.87 4.26
CA LEU A 45 -7.42 -12.08 4.85
C LEU A 45 -8.41 -13.28 4.88
N ASN A 46 -9.69 -13.05 4.52
CA ASN A 46 -10.78 -14.05 4.54
C ASN A 46 -10.89 -14.85 5.87
N THR A 47 -10.38 -14.27 6.95
CA THR A 47 -10.40 -14.85 8.28
C THR A 47 -11.63 -14.41 9.03
N ASN A 48 -12.16 -15.28 9.88
CA ASN A 48 -13.21 -14.92 10.83
C ASN A 48 -12.69 -13.76 11.70
N LYS A 49 -13.18 -12.54 11.42
CA LYS A 49 -12.73 -11.27 12.02
C LYS A 49 -12.55 -11.36 13.53
N THR A 50 -13.44 -12.11 14.18
CA THR A 50 -13.47 -12.30 15.63
C THR A 50 -12.29 -13.12 16.17
N ALA A 51 -11.86 -14.17 15.46
CA ALA A 51 -10.80 -15.06 15.94
C ALA A 51 -9.42 -14.39 15.92
N LEU A 52 -9.14 -13.59 14.89
CA LEU A 52 -7.89 -12.85 14.73
C LEU A 52 -7.76 -11.64 15.67
N LEU A 53 -8.88 -11.07 16.10
CA LEU A 53 -8.91 -9.99 17.09
C LEU A 53 -8.80 -10.51 18.53
N LEU A 54 -9.10 -11.80 18.76
CA LEU A 54 -9.04 -12.46 20.05
C LEU A 54 -7.65 -13.05 20.35
N GLU A 55 -6.93 -13.49 19.34
CA GLU A 55 -5.57 -14.00 19.47
C GLU A 55 -4.54 -12.93 19.03
N SER A 56 -3.43 -12.81 19.76
CA SER A 56 -2.31 -11.99 19.31
C SER A 56 -1.76 -12.57 18.00
N GLY A 57 -2.03 -11.90 16.88
CA GLY A 57 -1.58 -12.31 15.54
C GLY A 57 -0.51 -11.39 14.97
N LEU A 58 0.35 -11.94 14.11
CA LEU A 58 1.20 -11.16 13.21
C LEU A 58 0.47 -11.07 11.87
N ILE A 59 0.42 -9.87 11.28
CA ILE A 59 -0.11 -9.65 9.94
C ILE A 59 1.03 -9.11 9.09
N GLU A 60 1.34 -9.82 8.01
CA GLU A 60 2.26 -9.34 6.99
C GLU A 60 1.51 -8.41 6.03
N ILE A 61 2.07 -7.22 5.81
CA ILE A 61 1.61 -6.28 4.79
C ILE A 61 2.70 -6.19 3.74
N ARG A 62 2.43 -6.74 2.56
CA ARG A 62 3.36 -6.72 1.44
C ARG A 62 2.99 -5.61 0.48
N GLN A 63 3.91 -4.67 0.27
CA GLN A 63 3.78 -3.58 -0.69
C GLN A 63 4.76 -3.80 -1.85
N ASP A 64 4.22 -4.13 -3.02
CA ASP A 64 5.02 -4.37 -4.23
C ASP A 64 4.99 -3.16 -5.18
N TRP A 65 6.13 -2.88 -5.80
CA TRP A 65 6.31 -1.83 -6.79
C TRP A 65 6.83 -2.44 -8.10
N ILE A 66 5.90 -2.80 -8.99
CA ILE A 66 6.23 -3.30 -10.33
C ILE A 66 5.97 -2.16 -11.33
N CYS A 67 7.05 -1.49 -11.74
CA CYS A 67 6.92 -0.26 -12.54
C CYS A 67 7.69 -0.34 -13.85
N ASN A 68 7.01 0.01 -14.93
CA ASN A 68 7.64 0.28 -16.21
C ASN A 68 7.96 1.77 -16.30
N PHE A 69 9.24 2.13 -16.13
CA PHE A 69 9.71 3.51 -16.19
C PHE A 69 9.84 4.08 -17.61
N ASP A 70 9.64 3.27 -18.65
CA ASP A 70 9.51 3.76 -20.03
C ASP A 70 8.15 4.44 -20.26
N VAL A 71 7.15 4.11 -19.42
CA VAL A 71 5.85 4.79 -19.35
C VAL A 71 5.95 5.97 -18.38
N ASN A 72 4.94 6.85 -18.37
CA ASN A 72 4.83 7.94 -17.40
C ASN A 72 5.04 7.42 -15.95
N PRO A 73 6.12 7.83 -15.25
CA PRO A 73 6.44 7.36 -13.90
C PRO A 73 5.35 7.67 -12.87
N LYS A 74 4.47 8.65 -13.12
CA LYS A 74 3.34 8.96 -12.24
C LYS A 74 2.27 7.85 -12.22
N LYS A 75 2.31 6.91 -13.17
CA LYS A 75 1.40 5.74 -13.21
C LYS A 75 1.95 4.54 -12.43
N CYS A 76 3.17 4.63 -11.89
CA CYS A 76 3.75 3.64 -11.01
C CYS A 76 3.09 3.78 -9.63
N THR A 77 2.15 2.88 -9.34
CA THR A 77 1.44 2.82 -8.05
C THR A 77 1.68 1.46 -7.41
N PRO A 78 1.75 1.38 -6.07
CA PRO A 78 2.00 0.12 -5.39
C PRO A 78 0.78 -0.81 -5.46
N THR A 79 1.03 -2.10 -5.30
CA THR A 79 0.00 -3.11 -4.98
C THR A 79 0.18 -3.60 -3.56
N TYR A 80 -0.92 -3.97 -2.90
CA TYR A 80 -0.94 -4.44 -1.52
C TYR A 80 -1.53 -5.83 -1.40
N ASP A 81 -0.80 -6.71 -0.73
CA ASP A 81 -1.24 -8.04 -0.34
C ASP A 81 -1.08 -8.23 1.18
N PHE A 82 -1.93 -9.08 1.74
CA PHE A 82 -2.00 -9.31 3.19
C PHE A 82 -2.00 -10.80 3.48
N SER A 83 -1.20 -11.21 4.47
CA SER A 83 -1.09 -12.59 4.95
C SER A 83 -0.93 -12.65 6.47
N LEU A 84 -1.09 -13.85 7.02
CA LEU A 84 -0.79 -14.20 8.42
C LEU A 84 0.54 -14.93 8.51
#